data_AF-A0A652KB96-F1
#
_entry.id   AF-A0A652KB96-F1
#
_cell.length_a   1.000
_cell.length_b   1.000
_cell.length_c   1.000
_cell.angle_alpha   90.00
_cell.angle_beta   90.00
_cell.angle_gamma   90.00
#
_symmetry.space_group_name_H-M   'P 1'
#
loop_
_entity.id
_entity.type
_entity.pdbx_description
1 polymer ?
#
loop_
_entity_poly.entity_id
_entity_poly.type
_entity_poly.pdbx_seq_one_letter_code
_entity_poly.pdbx_strand_id
1 'polypeptide(L)'
;MPSNPRNGRPYRDLTARQRALHLPCWLCGGDINYALRGLDAQRSRWAFTLDHLIPLSRGGSLLDPANARSAHRRCNSAKGNRAGTRAQERTARRW
;
A
#
# COMPACT_ATOMS: atom_id res chain seq x y z
N MET A 1 -12.71 -21.87 -12.35
CA MET A 1 -11.44 -21.29 -11.83
C MET A 1 -11.82 -20.15 -10.91
N PRO A 2 -11.38 -20.09 -9.63
CA PRO A 2 -11.74 -18.97 -8.78
C PRO A 2 -11.08 -17.71 -9.36
N SER A 3 -11.89 -16.81 -9.92
CA SER A 3 -11.44 -15.51 -10.41
C SER A 3 -10.70 -14.81 -9.28
N ASN A 4 -9.39 -14.57 -9.45
CA ASN A 4 -8.57 -13.95 -8.42
C ASN A 4 -9.24 -12.63 -7.96
N PRO A 5 -9.72 -12.54 -6.70
CA PRO A 5 -10.54 -11.40 -6.27
C PRO A 5 -9.75 -10.08 -6.26
N ARG A 6 -8.42 -10.15 -6.42
CA ARG A 6 -7.51 -9.01 -6.58
C ARG A 6 -7.53 -8.36 -7.96
N ASN A 7 -8.18 -8.97 -8.97
CA ASN A 7 -8.27 -8.39 -10.32
C ASN A 7 -9.69 -7.90 -10.67
N GLY A 8 -10.58 -7.86 -9.67
CA GLY A 8 -11.95 -7.39 -9.84
C GLY A 8 -12.07 -5.86 -9.88
N ARG A 9 -13.11 -5.38 -10.56
CA ARG A 9 -13.57 -3.98 -10.52
C ARG A 9 -13.64 -3.38 -9.10
N PRO A 10 -14.19 -4.07 -8.07
CA PRO A 10 -14.25 -3.49 -6.72
C PRO A 10 -12.87 -3.25 -6.09
N TYR A 11 -11.87 -4.07 -6.41
CA TYR A 11 -10.49 -3.85 -5.93
C TYR A 11 -9.85 -2.62 -6.59
N ARG A 12 -10.11 -2.41 -7.89
CA ARG A 12 -9.65 -1.22 -8.61
C ARG A 12 -10.32 0.04 -8.08
N ASP A 13 -11.61 -0.03 -7.76
CA ASP A 13 -12.36 1.10 -7.17
C ASP A 13 -11.83 1.44 -5.78
N LEU A 14 -11.57 0.44 -4.94
CA LEU A 14 -10.94 0.65 -3.63
C LEU A 14 -9.55 1.28 -3.77
N THR A 15 -8.74 0.79 -4.70
CA THR A 15 -7.41 1.35 -4.99
C THR A 15 -7.51 2.80 -5.43
N ALA A 16 -8.45 3.13 -6.31
CA ALA A 16 -8.66 4.48 -6.79
C ALA A 16 -9.15 5.43 -5.67
N ARG A 17 -10.07 4.97 -4.82
CA ARG A 17 -10.54 5.72 -3.64
C ARG A 17 -9.40 6.01 -2.67
N GLN A 18 -8.63 4.98 -2.30
CA GLN A 18 -7.47 5.14 -1.42
C GLN A 18 -6.41 6.07 -2.03
N ARG A 19 -6.20 5.96 -3.35
CA ARG A 19 -5.28 6.84 -4.08
C ARG A 19 -5.75 8.29 -4.03
N ALA A 20 -7.04 8.55 -4.16
CA ALA A 20 -7.60 9.90 -4.15
C ALA A 20 -7.47 10.62 -2.80
N LEU A 21 -7.27 9.89 -1.69
CA LEU A 21 -7.05 10.50 -0.38
C LEU A 21 -5.68 11.20 -0.25
N HIS A 22 -4.75 10.95 -1.17
CA HIS A 22 -3.39 11.52 -1.15
C HIS A 22 -2.66 11.44 0.20
N LEU A 23 -2.87 10.35 0.93
CA LEU A 23 -2.28 10.15 2.25
C LEU A 23 -0.79 9.80 2.18
N PRO A 24 0.02 10.19 3.18
CA PRO A 24 1.41 9.77 3.27
C PRO A 24 1.52 8.26 3.49
N CYS A 25 2.72 7.72 3.29
CA CYS A 25 2.97 6.30 3.50
C CYS A 25 2.82 5.94 4.98
N TRP A 26 1.88 5.04 5.29
CA TRP A 26 1.61 4.64 6.67
C TRP A 26 2.76 3.87 7.35
N LEU A 27 3.70 3.32 6.58
CA LEU A 27 4.83 2.53 7.08
C LEU A 27 6.06 3.38 7.44
N CYS A 28 6.31 4.46 6.71
CA CYS A 28 7.51 5.30 6.89
C CYS A 28 7.21 6.78 7.14
N GLY A 29 5.94 7.19 7.01
CA GLY A 29 5.46 8.56 7.14
C GLY A 29 5.80 9.50 5.99
N GLY A 30 6.51 9.04 4.96
CA GLY A 30 6.94 9.89 3.84
C GLY A 30 5.86 10.09 2.78
N ASP A 31 5.93 11.22 2.07
CA ASP A 31 5.02 11.54 0.96
C ASP A 31 5.11 10.51 -0.17
N ILE A 32 3.96 10.14 -0.70
CA ILE A 32 3.85 9.22 -1.83
C ILE A 32 3.75 10.04 -3.11
N ASN A 33 4.55 9.68 -4.13
CA ASN A 33 4.40 10.31 -5.43
C ASN A 33 3.21 9.70 -6.17
N TYR A 34 2.08 10.37 -6.06
CA TYR A 34 0.83 10.02 -6.73
C TYR A 34 0.83 10.36 -8.22
N ALA A 35 1.72 11.22 -8.71
CA ALA A 35 1.78 11.57 -10.14
C ALA A 35 2.24 10.39 -11.01
N LEU A 36 3.00 9.46 -10.45
CA LEU A 36 3.49 8.28 -11.16
C LEU A 36 2.34 7.33 -11.49
N ARG A 37 2.26 6.91 -12.75
CA ARG A 37 1.26 5.96 -13.27
C ARG A 37 1.92 4.89 -14.13
N GLY A 38 1.20 3.80 -14.39
CA GLY A 38 1.64 2.76 -15.32
C GLY A 38 3.02 2.16 -15.00
N LEU A 39 3.89 2.10 -16.02
CA LEU A 39 5.22 1.51 -15.90
C LEU A 39 6.16 2.31 -15.00
N ASP A 40 6.01 3.64 -14.95
CA ASP A 40 6.82 4.50 -14.08
C ASP A 40 6.50 4.29 -12.61
N ALA A 41 5.21 4.13 -12.29
CA ALA A 41 4.79 3.68 -10.97
C ALA A 41 5.35 2.28 -10.67
N GLN A 42 5.46 1.41 -11.68
CA GLN A 42 6.02 0.08 -11.54
C GLN A 42 7.51 0.06 -11.19
N ARG A 43 8.29 0.97 -11.76
CA ARG A 43 9.74 1.07 -11.55
C ARG A 43 10.09 1.91 -10.32
N SER A 44 9.20 2.80 -9.91
CA SER A 44 9.46 3.74 -8.83
C SER A 44 9.21 3.15 -7.45
N ARG A 45 10.21 3.33 -6.59
CA ARG A 45 10.22 2.90 -5.18
C ARG A 45 9.18 3.67 -4.35
N TRP A 46 8.97 4.94 -4.69
CA TRP A 46 8.12 5.92 -4.02
C TRP A 46 6.72 6.03 -4.61
N ALA A 47 6.38 5.17 -5.57
CA ALA A 47 5.05 5.13 -6.14
C ALA A 47 4.03 4.56 -5.14
N PHE A 48 2.79 5.00 -5.30
CA PHE A 48 1.65 4.53 -4.54
C PHE A 48 1.38 3.04 -4.77
N THR A 49 1.15 2.31 -3.68
CA THR A 49 0.61 0.95 -3.68
C THR A 49 -0.44 0.83 -2.58
N LEU A 50 -1.47 0.02 -2.85
CA LEU A 50 -2.46 -0.36 -1.86
C LEU A 50 -1.86 -1.46 -0.97
N ASP A 51 -1.85 -1.22 0.34
CA ASP A 51 -1.46 -2.21 1.34
C ASP A 51 -2.65 -2.50 2.27
N HIS A 52 -2.67 -3.71 2.83
CA HIS A 52 -3.68 -4.15 3.79
C HIS A 52 -3.07 -4.17 5.18
N LEU A 53 -3.74 -3.53 6.14
CA LEU A 53 -3.34 -3.53 7.55
C LEU A 53 -3.31 -4.96 8.11
N ILE A 54 -4.40 -5.70 7.88
CA ILE A 54 -4.56 -7.11 8.19
C ILE A 54 -4.40 -7.90 6.88
N PRO A 55 -3.40 -8.79 6.78
CA PRO A 55 -3.23 -9.66 5.63
C PRO A 55 -4.46 -10.56 5.40
N LEU A 56 -4.78 -10.85 4.13
CA LEU A 56 -5.88 -11.76 3.79
C LEU A 56 -5.70 -13.16 4.41
N SER A 57 -4.45 -13.60 4.53
CA SER A 57 -4.08 -14.88 5.18
C SER A 57 -4.48 -14.95 6.65
N ARG A 58 -4.75 -13.81 7.29
CA ARG A 58 -5.21 -13.68 8.68
C ARG A 58 -6.68 -13.27 8.79
N GLY A 59 -7.46 -13.42 7.71
CA GLY A 59 -8.89 -13.06 7.70
C GLY A 59 -9.17 -11.59 7.40
N GLY A 60 -8.16 -10.82 6.96
CA GLY A 60 -8.39 -9.44 6.51
C GLY A 60 -9.30 -9.39 5.29
N SER A 61 -10.26 -8.47 5.27
CA SER A 61 -11.12 -8.26 4.11
C SER A 61 -10.35 -7.55 2.99
N LEU A 62 -10.45 -8.07 1.77
CA LEU A 62 -9.76 -7.51 0.59
C LEU A 62 -10.37 -6.18 0.14
N LEU A 63 -11.68 -6.03 0.34
CA LEU A 63 -12.48 -4.93 -0.19
C LEU A 63 -12.84 -3.89 0.88
N ASP A 64 -12.42 -4.10 2.12
CA ASP A 64 -12.72 -3.20 3.23
C ASP A 64 -11.83 -1.94 3.17
N PRO A 65 -12.42 -0.73 3.04
CA PRO A 65 -11.68 0.53 3.12
C PRO A 65 -10.99 0.75 4.47
N ALA A 66 -11.52 0.21 5.56
CA ALA A 66 -10.89 0.34 6.87
C ALA A 66 -9.58 -0.45 6.96
N ASN A 67 -9.45 -1.52 6.17
CA ASN A 67 -8.23 -2.33 6.04
C ASN A 67 -7.24 -1.77 4.99
N ALA A 68 -7.71 -0.91 4.08
CA ALA A 68 -6.89 -0.30 3.03
C ALA A 68 -5.98 0.82 3.57
N ARG A 69 -4.70 0.80 3.17
CA ARG A 69 -3.72 1.84 3.53
C ARG A 69 -2.86 2.23 2.35
N SER A 70 -2.40 3.49 2.36
CA SER A 70 -1.48 4.05 1.36
C SER A 70 -0.04 3.74 1.72
N ALA A 71 0.68 2.97 0.89
CA ALA A 71 2.09 2.66 1.12
C ALA A 71 2.94 2.88 -0.13
N HIS A 72 4.22 3.20 0.04
CA HIS A 72 5.20 3.13 -1.05
C HIS A 72 5.37 1.69 -1.52
N ARG A 73 5.64 1.50 -2.81
CA ARG A 73 5.99 0.18 -3.37
C ARG A 73 7.13 -0.49 -2.60
N ARG A 74 8.20 0.27 -2.29
CA ARG A 74 9.35 -0.26 -1.55
C ARG A 74 8.97 -0.69 -0.13
N CYS A 75 8.23 0.15 0.58
CA CYS A 75 7.83 -0.14 1.96
C CYS A 75 6.88 -1.34 2.03
N ASN A 76 5.89 -1.39 1.12
CA ASN A 76 4.97 -2.51 1.01
C ASN A 76 5.70 -3.82 0.66
N SER A 77 6.61 -3.77 -0.32
CA SER A 77 7.45 -4.92 -0.68
C SER A 77 8.37 -5.37 0.46
N ALA A 78 8.88 -4.44 1.28
CA ALA A 78 9.72 -4.75 2.42
C ALA A 78 8.94 -5.39 3.58
N LYS A 79 7.66 -5.00 3.77
CA LYS A 79 6.74 -5.61 4.73
C LYS A 79 6.45 -7.07 4.36
N GLY A 80 6.08 -7.33 3.11
CA GLY A 80 5.76 -8.68 2.63
C GLY A 80 4.65 -9.36 3.45
N ASN A 81 4.69 -10.70 3.58
CA ASN A 81 3.74 -11.48 4.40
C ASN A 81 4.12 -11.53 5.90
N ARG A 82 5.09 -10.72 6.35
CA ARG A 82 5.45 -10.63 7.76
C ARG A 82 4.43 -9.71 8.43
N ALA A 83 3.50 -10.31 9.17
CA ALA A 83 2.58 -9.55 9.98
C ALA A 83 3.34 -8.97 11.19
N GLY A 84 3.60 -7.67 11.15
CA GLY A 84 4.25 -6.99 12.26
C GLY A 84 5.26 -5.97 11.76
N THR A 85 4.81 -4.72 11.74
CA THR A 85 5.55 -3.51 12.10
C THR A 85 7.08 -3.65 12.08
N ARG A 86 7.69 -3.65 10.89
CA ARG A 86 8.84 -2.78 10.70
C ARG A 86 8.28 -1.43 10.31
N ALA A 87 7.76 -0.70 11.29
CA ALA A 87 7.96 0.74 11.27
C ALA A 87 9.46 0.86 11.03
N GLN A 88 9.87 1.21 9.81
CA GLN A 88 11.23 1.68 9.65
C GLN A 88 11.21 2.95 10.45
N GLU A 89 11.59 2.83 11.72
CA GLU A 89 11.99 3.92 12.57
C GLU A 89 13.05 4.64 11.75
N ARG A 90 12.60 5.62 10.97
CA ARG A 90 13.43 6.71 10.55
C ARG A 90 13.78 7.37 11.86
N THR A 91 14.85 6.85 12.45
CA THR A 91 15.77 7.64 13.24
C THR A 91 16.08 8.85 12.37
N ALA A 92 15.23 9.87 12.51
CA ALA A 92 15.53 11.21 12.09
C ALA A 92 16.66 11.66 13.02
N ARG A 93 17.87 11.13 12.80
CA ARG A 93 19.07 11.75 13.32
C ARG A 93 19.20 13.04 12.53
N ARG A 94 18.62 14.08 13.11
CA ARG A 94 18.90 15.47 12.77
C ARG A 94 20.38 15.70 13.08
N TRP A 95 21.14 16.15 12.09
CA TRP A 95 22.44 16.80 12.25
C TRP A 95 22.25 18.23 11.77
#